data_AF-A0A9N9AFN7-F1
#
_entry.id   AF-A0A9N9AFN7-F1
#
_cell.length_a   1.000
_cell.length_b   1.000
_cell.length_c   1.000
_cell.angle_alpha   90.00
_cell.angle_beta   90.00
_cell.angle_gamma   90.00
#
_symmetry.space_group_name_H-M   'P 1'
#
loop_
_entity.id
_entity.type
_entity.pdbx_description
1 polymer ?
#
loop_
_entity_poly.entity_id
_entity_poly.type
_entity_poly.pdbx_seq_one_letter_code
_entity_poly.pdbx_strand_id
1 'polypeptide(L)'
;MKMKYNQINLFVALTLSITTTQTFILLAISADPDNTQPDYSASCSEALYKLYYADFELNNCFPILNVSEALQSNNTDPEFYRPTLDNLCKYTKCTEKVITERRKTFQSACQEDIQKKKSNIISIENLLLLYSPSYDSSCFKNSTNGYCLLELWYSEIKYNTTRSSPGFNPQDGITPMTSLPKDSLCTDCNRKITNAFIKYLNENPEIDANLTAWDPQELNKTLTSKCDDTFIDKQTTTSTPSSTGSNIDDLANPLFRGVSEKGCTV
;
A
#
# COMPACT_ATOMS: atom_id res chain seq x y z
N MET A 1 -4.35 -13.89 -26.91
CA MET A 1 -4.10 -14.69 -25.69
C MET A 1 -4.49 -13.84 -24.50
N LYS A 2 -5.60 -14.16 -23.82
CA LYS A 2 -6.16 -13.34 -22.72
C LYS A 2 -5.35 -13.62 -21.45
N MET A 3 -4.60 -12.64 -20.95
CA MET A 3 -4.03 -12.70 -19.60
C MET A 3 -5.19 -12.74 -18.61
N LYS A 4 -5.47 -13.93 -18.06
CA LYS A 4 -6.41 -14.11 -16.97
C LYS A 4 -5.73 -13.56 -15.71
N TYR A 5 -6.10 -12.35 -15.33
CA TYR A 5 -5.83 -11.78 -14.01
C TYR A 5 -6.36 -12.76 -12.95
N ASN A 6 -5.46 -13.47 -12.29
CA ASN A 6 -5.82 -14.46 -11.27
C ASN A 6 -4.76 -14.42 -10.16
N GLN A 7 -5.20 -14.17 -8.93
CA GLN A 7 -4.58 -14.61 -7.67
C GLN A 7 -3.29 -13.94 -7.15
N ILE A 8 -3.14 -12.62 -7.29
CA ILE A 8 -2.08 -11.89 -6.55
C ILE A 8 -2.70 -10.56 -6.18
N ASN A 9 -2.88 -10.22 -4.89
CA ASN A 9 -3.20 -8.82 -4.51
C ASN A 9 -3.16 -8.39 -3.04
N LEU A 10 -2.72 -9.21 -2.08
CA LEU A 10 -2.26 -8.66 -0.79
C LEU A 10 -0.75 -8.47 -0.72
N PHE A 11 -0.06 -9.27 -1.54
CA PHE A 11 1.36 -9.19 -1.79
C PHE A 11 1.71 -8.23 -2.94
N VAL A 12 0.77 -7.89 -3.84
CA VAL A 12 1.03 -7.17 -5.10
C VAL A 12 1.68 -5.81 -4.93
N ALA A 13 1.52 -5.08 -3.84
CA ALA A 13 2.26 -3.83 -3.67
C ALA A 13 3.72 -4.04 -3.18
N LEU A 14 4.01 -5.16 -2.52
CA LEU A 14 5.36 -5.53 -2.08
C LEU A 14 6.04 -6.52 -3.04
N THR A 15 5.28 -7.15 -3.94
CA THR A 15 5.71 -8.03 -5.02
C THR A 15 4.98 -7.70 -6.33
N LEU A 16 4.94 -6.43 -6.72
CA LEU A 16 4.74 -6.10 -8.14
C LEU A 16 6.04 -6.08 -8.92
N SER A 17 7.16 -6.52 -8.31
CA SER A 17 8.42 -6.19 -8.91
C SER A 17 9.64 -6.92 -8.29
N ILE A 18 9.84 -8.19 -8.62
CA ILE A 18 11.21 -8.69 -8.88
C ILE A 18 11.31 -9.18 -10.33
N THR A 19 10.22 -9.65 -10.94
CA THR A 19 10.20 -10.02 -12.37
C THR A 19 9.56 -8.97 -13.28
N THR A 20 8.78 -8.03 -12.74
CA THR A 20 8.18 -6.91 -13.49
C THR A 20 8.79 -5.53 -13.16
N THR A 21 9.81 -5.44 -12.29
CA THR A 21 10.43 -4.15 -11.90
C THR A 21 11.42 -3.57 -12.86
N GLN A 22 12.00 -4.39 -13.73
CA GLN A 22 12.93 -3.86 -14.73
C GLN A 22 12.26 -2.80 -15.63
N THR A 23 10.93 -2.69 -15.60
CA THR A 23 10.16 -1.64 -16.28
C THR A 23 9.56 -0.59 -15.35
N PHE A 24 9.69 -0.65 -14.02
CA PHE A 24 8.93 0.28 -13.17
C PHE A 24 9.62 1.66 -13.00
N ILE A 25 10.95 1.66 -12.83
CA ILE A 25 11.72 2.90 -12.60
C ILE A 25 12.66 3.23 -13.75
N LEU A 26 13.09 2.25 -14.55
CA LEU A 26 13.71 2.52 -15.86
C LEU A 26 12.79 3.39 -16.74
N LEU A 27 11.47 3.36 -16.54
CA LEU A 27 10.50 4.21 -17.23
C LEU A 27 10.24 5.57 -16.58
N ALA A 28 10.48 5.71 -15.27
CA ALA A 28 10.47 7.02 -14.59
C ALA A 28 11.79 7.78 -14.78
N ILE A 29 12.87 7.07 -15.12
CA ILE A 29 14.19 7.61 -15.48
C ILE A 29 14.32 7.80 -17.00
N SER A 30 13.65 6.99 -17.85
CA SER A 30 13.55 7.23 -19.31
C SER A 30 12.52 8.29 -19.71
N ALA A 31 12.02 9.06 -18.74
CA ALA A 31 11.43 10.37 -19.01
C ALA A 31 12.50 11.42 -19.40
N ASP A 32 13.75 11.00 -19.59
CA ASP A 32 14.70 11.68 -20.47
C ASP A 32 14.15 11.58 -21.92
N PRO A 33 13.84 12.69 -22.61
CA PRO A 33 13.06 12.71 -23.86
C PRO A 33 13.67 11.96 -25.05
N ASP A 34 14.81 11.28 -24.91
CA ASP A 34 15.65 10.91 -26.05
C ASP A 34 15.95 9.41 -26.24
N ASN A 35 15.43 8.48 -25.44
CA ASN A 35 15.37 7.07 -25.90
C ASN A 35 14.47 6.15 -25.06
N THR A 36 13.51 5.52 -25.74
CA THR A 36 12.61 4.46 -25.24
C THR A 36 11.65 4.87 -24.12
N GLN A 37 11.01 6.03 -24.27
CA GLN A 37 9.88 6.38 -23.42
C GLN A 37 8.78 5.32 -23.61
N PRO A 38 8.20 4.77 -22.53
CA PRO A 38 6.98 4.00 -22.66
C PRO A 38 5.92 4.88 -23.31
N ASP A 39 5.16 4.30 -24.23
CA ASP A 39 3.98 4.95 -24.79
C ASP A 39 3.01 5.23 -23.62
N TYR A 40 3.08 6.40 -22.99
CA TYR A 40 2.16 6.96 -22.00
C TYR A 40 1.65 8.29 -22.54
N SER A 41 0.43 8.69 -22.18
CA SER A 41 -0.03 10.03 -22.52
C SER A 41 0.93 11.10 -21.96
N ALA A 42 1.01 12.24 -22.62
CA ALA A 42 1.84 13.36 -22.16
C ALA A 42 1.43 13.83 -20.75
N SER A 43 0.12 13.88 -20.47
CA SER A 43 -0.43 14.21 -19.16
C SER A 43 -0.03 13.20 -18.09
N CYS A 44 -0.06 11.91 -18.41
CA CYS A 44 0.35 10.87 -17.45
C CYS A 44 1.85 10.92 -17.18
N SER A 45 2.67 11.13 -18.21
CA SER A 45 4.12 11.30 -18.07
C SER A 45 4.47 12.49 -17.16
N GLU A 46 3.79 13.63 -17.33
CA GLU A 46 3.95 14.79 -16.45
C GLU A 46 3.51 14.49 -15.01
N ALA A 47 2.39 13.78 -14.82
CA ALA A 47 1.91 13.40 -13.50
C ALA A 47 2.87 12.44 -12.78
N LEU A 48 3.45 11.47 -13.49
CA LEU A 48 4.50 10.60 -12.97
C LEU A 48 5.70 11.42 -12.52
N TYR A 49 6.21 12.31 -13.38
CA TYR A 49 7.33 13.17 -13.04
C TYR A 49 7.05 13.97 -11.75
N LYS A 50 5.86 14.57 -11.65
CA LYS A 50 5.47 15.33 -10.44
C LYS A 50 5.43 14.43 -9.20
N LEU A 51 4.81 13.26 -9.30
CA LEU A 51 4.67 12.31 -8.20
C LEU A 51 6.05 11.86 -7.66
N TYR A 52 7.01 11.56 -8.53
CA TYR A 52 8.33 11.08 -8.14
C TYR A 52 9.27 12.19 -7.69
N TYR A 53 9.33 13.30 -8.43
CA TYR A 53 10.41 14.28 -8.28
C TYR A 53 9.97 15.63 -7.70
N ALA A 54 8.71 16.02 -7.85
CA ALA A 54 8.25 17.37 -7.48
C ALA A 54 7.32 17.42 -6.26
N ASP A 55 6.79 16.27 -5.82
CA ASP A 55 5.84 16.21 -4.70
C ASP A 55 6.55 16.14 -3.35
N PHE A 56 6.95 17.30 -2.84
CA PHE A 56 7.64 17.42 -1.56
C PHE A 56 6.83 16.87 -0.38
N GLU A 57 5.50 17.03 -0.41
CA GLU A 57 4.63 16.56 0.67
C GLU A 57 4.57 15.04 0.72
N LEU A 58 4.42 14.38 -0.44
CA LEU A 58 4.47 12.93 -0.52
C LEU A 58 5.87 12.40 -0.17
N ASN A 59 6.93 13.01 -0.71
CA ASN A 59 8.31 12.57 -0.46
C ASN A 59 8.75 12.70 1.01
N ASN A 60 8.10 13.56 1.80
CA ASN A 60 8.36 13.69 3.25
C ASN A 60 7.85 12.48 4.08
N CYS A 61 6.92 11.70 3.54
CA CYS A 61 6.30 10.58 4.25
C CYS A 61 6.41 9.25 3.49
N PHE A 62 6.71 9.31 2.20
CA PHE A 62 6.96 8.18 1.33
C PHE A 62 8.04 8.55 0.32
N PRO A 63 9.34 8.43 0.69
CA PRO A 63 10.45 8.81 -0.19
C PRO A 63 10.60 7.79 -1.32
N ILE A 64 9.84 7.97 -2.39
CA ILE A 64 9.66 6.95 -3.43
C ILE A 64 11.01 6.53 -4.03
N LEU A 65 11.90 7.50 -4.28
CA LEU A 65 13.23 7.23 -4.83
C LEU A 65 14.08 6.33 -3.94
N ASN A 66 13.98 6.46 -2.62
CA ASN A 66 14.74 5.61 -1.68
C ASN A 66 14.24 4.17 -1.67
N VAL A 67 12.95 3.96 -1.92
CA VAL A 67 12.37 2.62 -2.02
C VAL A 67 12.60 2.03 -3.42
N SER A 68 12.72 2.89 -4.43
CA SER A 68 12.82 2.51 -5.84
C SER A 68 14.03 1.62 -6.17
N GLU A 69 15.19 1.86 -5.54
CA GLU A 69 16.40 1.06 -5.78
C GLU A 69 16.21 -0.39 -5.31
N ALA A 70 15.58 -0.57 -4.14
CA ALA A 70 15.29 -1.88 -3.60
C ALA A 70 14.31 -2.64 -4.50
N LEU A 71 13.28 -1.96 -4.99
CA LEU A 71 12.31 -2.55 -5.91
C LEU A 71 12.99 -3.03 -7.21
N GLN A 72 13.98 -2.29 -7.71
CA GLN A 72 14.73 -2.66 -8.93
C GLN A 72 15.70 -3.83 -8.75
N SER A 73 15.92 -4.28 -7.51
CA SER A 73 16.83 -5.37 -7.22
C SER A 73 16.26 -6.72 -7.66
N ASN A 74 17.12 -7.55 -8.24
CA ASN A 74 16.82 -8.96 -8.50
C ASN A 74 17.22 -9.86 -7.31
N ASN A 75 17.50 -9.28 -6.14
CA ASN A 75 17.92 -10.04 -4.97
C ASN A 75 16.75 -10.84 -4.39
N THR A 76 16.97 -12.12 -4.19
CA THR A 76 15.98 -13.06 -3.65
C THR A 76 16.11 -13.27 -2.14
N ASP A 77 17.15 -12.71 -1.50
CA ASP A 77 17.33 -12.74 -0.05
C ASP A 77 16.48 -11.65 0.62
N PRO A 78 15.49 -12.00 1.46
CA PRO A 78 14.69 -11.02 2.17
C PRO A 78 15.54 -10.06 3.04
N GLU A 79 16.67 -10.50 3.61
CA GLU A 79 17.54 -9.65 4.43
C GLU A 79 18.12 -8.46 3.63
N PHE A 80 18.29 -8.60 2.31
CA PHE A 80 18.74 -7.50 1.45
C PHE A 80 17.84 -6.27 1.54
N TYR A 81 16.55 -6.46 1.81
CA TYR A 81 15.55 -5.40 1.85
C TYR A 81 15.39 -4.76 3.23
N ARG A 82 16.06 -5.30 4.26
CA ARG A 82 15.98 -4.74 5.62
C ARG A 82 16.38 -3.26 5.68
N PRO A 83 17.49 -2.79 5.07
CA PRO A 83 17.85 -1.38 5.11
C PRO A 83 16.79 -0.47 4.50
N THR A 84 16.09 -0.95 3.46
CA THR A 84 14.98 -0.22 2.83
C THR A 84 13.79 -0.10 3.77
N LEU A 85 13.43 -1.18 4.47
CA LEU A 85 12.37 -1.16 5.47
C LEU A 85 12.75 -0.29 6.68
N ASP A 86 13.99 -0.36 7.15
CA ASP A 86 14.52 0.50 8.20
C ASP A 86 14.45 1.98 7.79
N ASN A 87 14.73 2.28 6.52
CA ASN A 87 14.65 3.65 6.02
C ASN A 87 13.20 4.12 5.89
N LEU A 88 12.34 3.32 5.24
CA LEU A 88 10.90 3.62 5.06
C LEU A 88 10.20 3.86 6.39
N CYS A 89 10.44 2.98 7.37
CA CYS A 89 9.73 3.02 8.66
C CYS A 89 10.27 4.06 9.64
N LYS A 90 11.27 4.86 9.26
CA LYS A 90 11.68 6.08 10.01
C LYS A 90 10.81 7.27 9.66
N TYR A 91 10.20 7.28 8.48
CA TYR A 91 9.34 8.39 8.06
C TYR A 91 7.99 8.28 8.76
N THR A 92 7.36 9.42 9.04
CA THR A 92 5.96 9.42 9.48
C THR A 92 5.09 8.98 8.31
N LYS A 93 4.18 8.03 8.53
CA LYS A 93 3.20 7.59 7.53
C LYS A 93 2.47 8.79 6.92
N CYS A 94 2.28 8.80 5.60
CA CYS A 94 1.48 9.82 4.94
C CYS A 94 0.04 9.78 5.46
N THR A 95 -0.58 10.94 5.60
CA THR A 95 -2.01 11.00 5.93
C THR A 95 -2.85 10.49 4.75
N GLU A 96 -4.01 9.90 5.05
CA GLU A 96 -4.96 9.45 4.01
C GLU A 96 -5.38 10.58 3.07
N LYS A 97 -5.45 11.81 3.60
CA LYS A 97 -5.78 13.00 2.81
C LYS A 97 -4.75 13.22 1.70
N VAL A 98 -3.46 13.24 2.04
CA VAL A 98 -2.36 13.44 1.07
C VAL A 98 -2.41 12.37 0.00
N ILE A 99 -2.48 11.10 0.40
CA ILE A 99 -2.52 9.96 -0.51
C ILE A 99 -3.74 10.01 -1.43
N THR A 100 -4.92 10.30 -0.88
CA THR A 100 -6.18 10.38 -1.65
C THR A 100 -6.14 11.52 -2.67
N GLU A 101 -5.63 12.69 -2.28
CA GLU A 101 -5.48 13.83 -3.18
C GLU A 101 -4.52 13.50 -4.33
N ARG A 102 -3.36 12.90 -4.05
CA ARG A 102 -2.39 12.52 -5.08
C ARG A 102 -2.89 11.40 -5.98
N ARG A 103 -3.59 10.41 -5.42
CA ARG A 103 -4.26 9.37 -6.20
C ARG A 103 -5.26 9.98 -7.19
N LYS A 104 -6.13 10.90 -6.75
CA LYS A 104 -7.12 11.57 -7.61
C LYS A 104 -6.46 12.39 -8.72
N THR A 105 -5.41 13.14 -8.40
CA THR A 105 -4.63 13.89 -9.40
C THR A 105 -3.98 12.95 -10.41
N PHE A 106 -3.35 11.87 -9.95
CA PHE A 106 -2.74 10.85 -10.80
C PHE A 106 -3.76 10.18 -11.72
N GLN A 107 -4.88 9.69 -11.16
CA GLN A 107 -5.97 9.04 -11.89
C GLN A 107 -6.54 9.95 -12.98
N SER A 108 -6.73 11.24 -12.68
CA SER A 108 -7.27 12.20 -13.65
C SER A 108 -6.29 12.44 -14.81
N ALA A 109 -4.99 12.56 -14.52
CA ALA A 109 -3.97 12.80 -15.53
C ALA A 109 -3.65 11.56 -16.38
N CYS A 110 -3.81 10.36 -15.80
CA CYS A 110 -3.52 9.07 -16.43
C CYS A 110 -4.77 8.31 -16.89
N GLN A 111 -5.94 8.97 -16.96
CA GLN A 111 -7.21 8.29 -17.24
C GLN A 111 -7.18 7.46 -18.54
N GLU A 112 -6.59 7.99 -19.61
CA GLU A 112 -6.46 7.27 -20.89
C GLU A 112 -5.59 6.01 -20.75
N ASP A 113 -4.47 6.11 -20.03
CA ASP A 113 -3.52 5.02 -19.82
C ASP A 113 -4.10 3.92 -18.90
N ILE A 114 -4.88 4.32 -17.90
CA ILE A 114 -5.67 3.43 -17.02
C ILE A 114 -6.72 2.69 -17.84
N GLN A 115 -7.49 3.38 -18.69
CA GLN A 115 -8.48 2.75 -19.57
C GLN A 115 -7.86 1.76 -20.56
N LYS A 116 -6.67 2.07 -21.07
CA LYS A 116 -5.86 1.16 -21.89
C LYS A 116 -5.20 0.03 -21.08
N LYS A 117 -5.38 -0.01 -19.76
CA LYS A 117 -4.85 -1.02 -18.84
C LYS A 117 -3.33 -1.13 -18.93
N LYS A 118 -2.63 0.00 -19.05
CA LYS A 118 -1.16 0.00 -19.03
C LYS A 118 -0.70 -0.44 -17.63
N SER A 119 -0.09 -1.62 -17.56
CA SER A 119 0.20 -2.31 -16.30
C SER A 119 0.90 -1.45 -15.26
N ASN A 120 1.91 -0.68 -15.67
CA ASN A 120 2.69 0.15 -14.75
C ASN A 120 1.86 1.30 -14.16
N ILE A 121 0.94 1.87 -14.93
CA ILE A 121 0.05 2.93 -14.46
C ILE A 121 -0.95 2.35 -13.46
N ILE A 122 -1.54 1.18 -13.75
CA ILE A 122 -2.41 0.46 -12.82
C ILE A 122 -1.66 0.10 -11.53
N SER A 123 -0.40 -0.30 -11.62
CA SER A 123 0.43 -0.60 -10.46
C SER A 123 0.69 0.63 -9.58
N ILE A 124 0.94 1.80 -10.16
CA ILE A 124 1.11 3.06 -9.40
C ILE A 124 -0.22 3.48 -8.76
N GLU A 125 -1.31 3.36 -9.50
CA GLU A 125 -2.65 3.61 -8.97
C GLU A 125 -2.94 2.70 -7.77
N ASN A 126 -2.65 1.41 -7.88
CA ASN A 126 -2.80 0.42 -6.80
C ASN A 126 -1.88 0.71 -5.62
N LEU A 127 -0.64 1.16 -5.86
CA LEU A 127 0.28 1.56 -4.80
C LEU A 127 -0.28 2.73 -3.98
N LEU A 128 -0.79 3.76 -4.65
CA LEU A 128 -1.43 4.90 -3.97
C LEU A 128 -2.74 4.48 -3.29
N LEU A 129 -3.51 3.62 -3.93
CA LEU A 129 -4.77 3.10 -3.39
C LEU A 129 -4.58 2.27 -2.13
N LEU A 130 -3.54 1.45 -2.06
CA LEU A 130 -3.25 0.51 -0.97
C LEU A 130 -2.08 0.99 -0.10
N TYR A 131 -1.68 2.27 -0.21
CA TYR A 131 -0.52 2.80 0.50
C TYR A 131 -0.62 2.55 2.00
N SER A 132 -1.78 2.87 2.59
CA SER A 132 -1.97 2.83 4.04
C SER A 132 -1.75 1.44 4.65
N PRO A 133 -2.45 0.37 4.22
CA PRO A 133 -2.21 -0.96 4.74
C PRO A 133 -0.84 -1.52 4.32
N SER A 134 -0.28 -1.08 3.19
CA SER A 134 1.05 -1.50 2.73
C SER A 134 2.17 -0.92 3.59
N TYR A 135 2.07 0.36 3.96
CA TYR A 135 3.00 1.01 4.88
C TYR A 135 2.97 0.31 6.25
N ASP A 136 1.77 0.11 6.81
CA ASP A 136 1.62 -0.55 8.11
C ASP A 136 2.22 -1.96 8.08
N SER A 137 1.90 -2.74 7.04
CA SER A 137 2.43 -4.10 6.84
C SER A 137 3.95 -4.14 6.70
N SER A 138 4.53 -3.17 5.98
CA SER A 138 5.98 -3.04 5.82
C SER A 138 6.68 -2.70 7.13
N CYS A 139 6.01 -2.00 8.03
CA CYS A 139 6.58 -1.51 9.28
C CYS A 139 6.20 -2.33 10.52
N PHE A 140 5.31 -3.32 10.40
CA PHE A 140 5.04 -4.23 11.49
C PHE A 140 6.27 -5.05 11.85
N LYS A 141 6.51 -5.12 13.16
CA LYS A 141 7.57 -5.94 13.75
C LYS A 141 7.00 -7.07 14.60
N ASN A 142 7.72 -8.18 14.62
CA ASN A 142 7.46 -9.30 15.54
C ASN A 142 8.06 -9.03 16.93
N SER A 143 7.93 -10.00 17.83
CA SER A 143 8.45 -9.92 19.20
C SER A 143 9.98 -9.86 19.29
N THR A 144 10.70 -10.24 18.22
CA THR A 144 12.16 -10.18 18.14
C THR A 144 12.66 -8.93 17.40
N ASN A 145 11.79 -7.95 17.15
CA ASN A 145 12.09 -6.72 16.41
C ASN A 145 12.47 -6.96 14.92
N GLY A 146 12.17 -8.15 14.39
CA GLY A 146 12.24 -8.46 12.96
C GLY A 146 10.99 -7.96 12.22
N TYR A 147 11.15 -7.61 10.94
CA TYR A 147 10.03 -7.17 10.11
C TYR A 147 9.12 -8.34 9.75
N CYS A 148 7.82 -8.16 9.97
CA CYS A 148 6.82 -9.18 9.67
C CYS A 148 6.77 -9.54 8.19
N LEU A 149 6.98 -8.56 7.32
CA LEU A 149 7.07 -8.79 5.89
C LEU A 149 8.20 -9.76 5.52
N LEU A 150 9.37 -9.61 6.13
CA LEU A 150 10.51 -10.50 5.85
C LEU A 150 10.24 -11.92 6.37
N GLU A 151 9.60 -12.05 7.53
CA GLU A 151 9.18 -13.35 8.09
C GLU A 151 8.22 -14.10 7.17
N LEU A 152 7.23 -13.38 6.62
CA LEU A 152 6.29 -13.93 5.65
C LEU A 152 7.02 -14.36 4.37
N TRP A 153 7.92 -13.52 3.85
CA TRP A 153 8.71 -13.85 2.66
C TRP A 153 9.61 -15.09 2.88
N TYR A 154 10.28 -15.20 4.03
CA TYR A 154 11.03 -16.40 4.39
C TYR A 154 10.15 -17.65 4.42
N SER A 155 8.91 -17.52 4.93
CA SER A 155 7.96 -18.61 4.98
C SER A 155 7.55 -19.07 3.58
N GLU A 156 7.37 -18.15 2.64
CA GLU A 156 7.07 -18.46 1.24
C GLU A 156 8.25 -19.13 0.53
N ILE A 157 9.46 -18.61 0.67
CA ILE A 157 10.67 -19.22 0.09
C ILE A 157 10.85 -20.64 0.64
N LYS A 158 10.73 -20.82 1.96
CA LYS A 158 10.84 -22.14 2.60
C LYS A 158 9.76 -23.09 2.10
N TYR A 159 8.52 -22.64 1.98
CA TYR A 159 7.43 -23.46 1.48
C TYR A 159 7.68 -23.90 0.03
N ASN A 160 8.09 -22.96 -0.81
CA ASN A 160 8.32 -23.24 -2.22
C ASN A 160 9.50 -24.21 -2.40
N THR A 161 10.63 -23.96 -1.75
CA THR A 161 11.82 -24.84 -1.81
C THR A 161 11.58 -26.25 -1.27
N THR A 162 10.67 -26.42 -0.31
CA THR A 162 10.31 -27.75 0.23
C THR A 162 9.28 -28.50 -0.61
N ARG A 163 8.51 -27.79 -1.45
CA ARG A 163 7.49 -28.38 -2.33
C ARG A 163 7.99 -28.70 -3.74
N SER A 164 9.16 -28.18 -4.11
CA SER A 164 9.80 -28.41 -5.40
C SER A 164 10.11 -29.89 -5.63
N SER A 165 9.33 -30.54 -6.51
CA SER A 165 9.91 -31.51 -7.45
C SER A 165 11.11 -30.87 -8.16
N PRO A 166 12.11 -31.63 -8.64
CA PRO A 166 13.22 -31.08 -9.41
C PRO A 166 12.68 -30.21 -10.55
N GLY A 167 12.91 -28.88 -10.50
CA GLY A 167 12.46 -27.94 -11.53
C GLY A 167 11.62 -26.73 -11.10
N PHE A 168 11.36 -26.48 -9.81
CA PHE A 168 10.72 -25.23 -9.38
C PHE A 168 11.64 -24.02 -9.64
N ASN A 169 11.18 -23.09 -10.47
CA ASN A 169 11.80 -21.79 -10.66
C ASN A 169 11.15 -20.80 -9.67
N PRO A 170 11.91 -20.06 -8.85
CA PRO A 170 11.38 -18.96 -8.02
C PRO A 170 10.57 -17.90 -8.80
N GLN A 171 10.64 -17.91 -10.13
CA GLN A 171 9.82 -17.09 -11.03
C GLN A 171 8.44 -17.69 -11.36
N ASP A 172 8.13 -18.92 -10.95
CA ASP A 172 6.88 -19.64 -11.28
C ASP A 172 5.63 -19.08 -10.56
N GLY A 173 5.80 -18.03 -9.75
CA GLY A 173 4.72 -17.23 -9.20
C GLY A 173 4.77 -17.13 -7.68
N ILE A 174 4.10 -16.10 -7.16
CA ILE A 174 3.91 -15.91 -5.73
C ILE A 174 2.85 -16.89 -5.28
N THR A 175 3.22 -17.74 -4.33
CA THR A 175 2.30 -18.68 -3.68
C THR A 175 1.30 -17.88 -2.86
N PRO A 176 -0.02 -17.98 -3.08
CA PRO A 176 -0.97 -17.22 -2.29
C PRO A 176 -0.75 -17.48 -0.80
N MET A 177 -0.72 -16.44 0.04
CA MET A 177 -0.49 -16.60 1.49
C MET A 177 -1.43 -17.65 2.10
N THR A 178 -2.69 -17.69 1.66
CA THR A 178 -3.69 -18.67 2.10
C THR A 178 -3.36 -20.13 1.76
N SER A 179 -2.40 -20.39 0.88
CA SER A 179 -1.93 -21.74 0.53
C SER A 179 -0.76 -22.21 1.39
N LEU A 180 -0.15 -21.33 2.20
CA LEU A 180 0.87 -21.69 3.16
C LEU A 180 0.34 -22.71 4.19
N PRO A 181 1.21 -23.57 4.76
CA PRO A 181 0.89 -24.45 5.86
C PRO A 181 0.45 -23.65 7.09
N LYS A 182 -0.34 -24.28 7.98
CA LYS A 182 -0.88 -23.64 9.19
C LYS A 182 0.22 -22.92 9.99
N ASP A 183 1.35 -23.59 10.26
CA ASP A 183 2.41 -23.03 11.09
C ASP A 183 3.15 -21.84 10.45
N SER A 184 3.11 -21.73 9.11
CA SER A 184 3.68 -20.60 8.36
C SER A 184 2.66 -19.49 8.13
N LEU A 185 1.38 -19.82 8.07
CA LEU A 185 0.29 -18.88 7.83
C LEU A 185 -0.19 -18.21 9.11
N CYS A 186 -0.34 -18.98 10.18
CA CYS A 186 -1.01 -18.57 11.40
C CYS A 186 -0.03 -17.98 12.41
N THR A 187 0.77 -17.01 11.97
CA THR A 187 1.72 -16.27 12.82
C THR A 187 1.14 -14.91 13.21
N ASP A 188 1.65 -14.33 14.31
CA ASP A 188 1.28 -12.97 14.72
C ASP A 188 1.57 -11.94 13.63
N CYS A 189 2.62 -12.16 12.82
CA CYS A 189 2.96 -11.27 11.72
C CYS A 189 1.92 -11.29 10.61
N ASN A 190 1.53 -12.47 10.15
CA ASN A 190 0.52 -12.60 9.10
C ASN A 190 -0.84 -12.12 9.60
N ARG A 191 -1.15 -12.33 10.87
CA ARG A 191 -2.34 -11.76 11.53
C ARG A 191 -2.34 -10.24 11.42
N LYS A 192 -1.26 -9.57 11.84
CA LYS A 192 -1.14 -8.10 11.76
C LYS A 192 -1.30 -7.58 10.33
N ILE A 193 -0.58 -8.17 9.38
CA ILE A 193 -0.64 -7.80 7.95
C ILE A 193 -2.06 -7.95 7.43
N THR A 194 -2.68 -9.12 7.63
CA THR A 194 -4.03 -9.40 7.11
C THR A 194 -5.06 -8.43 7.73
N ASN A 195 -5.02 -8.22 9.04
CA ASN A 195 -5.98 -7.35 9.71
C ASN A 195 -5.82 -5.88 9.27
N ALA A 196 -4.61 -5.42 8.94
CA ALA A 196 -4.41 -4.08 8.38
C ALA A 196 -5.14 -3.92 7.03
N PHE A 197 -5.02 -4.89 6.13
CA PHE A 197 -5.72 -4.85 4.85
C PHE A 197 -7.23 -5.04 4.98
N ILE A 198 -7.70 -6.00 5.78
CA ILE A 198 -9.16 -6.22 5.99
C ILE A 198 -9.80 -4.97 6.60
N LYS A 199 -9.14 -4.36 7.59
CA LYS A 199 -9.59 -3.10 8.18
C LYS A 199 -9.70 -2.02 7.10
N TYR A 200 -8.64 -1.81 6.34
CA TYR A 200 -8.62 -0.79 5.29
C TYR A 200 -9.69 -1.00 4.22
N LEU A 201 -9.86 -2.23 3.72
CA LEU A 201 -10.86 -2.54 2.69
C LEU A 201 -12.30 -2.37 3.20
N ASN A 202 -12.57 -2.69 4.47
CA ASN A 202 -13.90 -2.48 5.04
C ASN A 202 -14.19 -0.99 5.31
N GLU A 203 -13.17 -0.19 5.61
CA GLU A 203 -13.29 1.26 5.76
C GLU A 203 -13.41 1.99 4.42
N ASN A 204 -13.02 1.35 3.31
CA ASN A 204 -13.03 1.91 1.95
C ASN A 204 -13.77 0.98 0.97
N PRO A 205 -15.09 0.77 1.12
CA PRO A 205 -15.85 -0.19 0.32
C PRO A 205 -15.97 0.17 -1.16
N GLU A 206 -15.61 1.39 -1.56
CA GLU A 206 -15.53 1.82 -2.96
C GLU A 206 -14.33 1.22 -3.70
N ILE A 207 -13.36 0.65 -2.97
CA ILE A 207 -12.26 -0.10 -3.55
C ILE A 207 -12.84 -1.40 -4.11
N ASP A 208 -13.06 -1.41 -5.42
CA ASP A 208 -13.63 -2.56 -6.14
C ASP A 208 -12.84 -3.84 -5.78
N ALA A 209 -13.55 -4.88 -5.34
CA ALA A 209 -12.97 -6.21 -5.10
C ALA A 209 -12.27 -6.78 -6.35
N ASN A 210 -12.60 -6.27 -7.56
CA ASN A 210 -11.90 -6.59 -8.80
C ASN A 210 -10.47 -6.01 -8.86
N LEU A 211 -10.18 -4.91 -8.16
CA LEU A 211 -8.82 -4.35 -8.04
C LEU A 211 -7.93 -5.24 -7.19
N THR A 212 -8.50 -5.94 -6.21
CA THR A 212 -7.78 -6.83 -5.31
C THR A 212 -7.89 -8.30 -5.70
N ALA A 213 -8.67 -8.67 -6.71
CA ALA A 213 -8.97 -10.08 -7.05
C ALA A 213 -9.30 -10.95 -5.82
N TRP A 214 -9.71 -10.31 -4.71
CA TRP A 214 -9.83 -10.88 -3.39
C TRP A 214 -11.15 -10.42 -2.84
N ASP A 215 -12.01 -11.40 -2.58
CA ASP A 215 -13.17 -11.21 -1.74
C ASP A 215 -12.71 -11.27 -0.28
N PRO A 216 -12.79 -10.16 0.49
CA PRO A 216 -12.44 -10.16 1.90
C PRO A 216 -13.20 -11.21 2.71
N GLN A 217 -14.41 -11.61 2.28
CA GLN A 217 -15.20 -12.65 2.94
C GLN A 217 -14.59 -14.04 2.73
N GLU A 218 -14.21 -14.39 1.50
CA GLU A 218 -13.55 -15.68 1.23
C GLU A 218 -12.16 -15.77 1.86
N LEU A 219 -11.43 -14.64 1.91
CA LEU A 219 -10.20 -14.58 2.68
C LEU A 219 -10.45 -14.87 4.16
N ASN A 220 -11.38 -14.14 4.78
CA ASN A 220 -11.68 -14.28 6.21
C ASN A 220 -12.08 -15.72 6.54
N LYS A 221 -12.95 -16.32 5.72
CA LYS A 221 -13.34 -17.73 5.83
C LYS A 221 -12.15 -18.69 5.71
N THR A 222 -11.25 -18.45 4.76
CA THR A 222 -10.05 -19.28 4.56
C THR A 222 -9.10 -19.19 5.75
N LEU A 223 -8.86 -17.98 6.25
CA LEU A 223 -7.97 -17.74 7.38
C LEU A 223 -8.56 -18.25 8.68
N THR A 224 -9.84 -18.03 8.93
CA THR A 224 -10.55 -18.55 10.10
C THR A 224 -10.53 -20.08 10.13
N SER A 225 -10.77 -20.73 8.98
CA SER A 225 -10.71 -22.19 8.85
C SER A 225 -9.32 -22.77 9.16
N LYS A 226 -8.25 -22.07 8.76
CA LYS A 226 -6.86 -22.55 8.97
C LYS A 226 -6.29 -22.14 10.34
N CYS A 227 -6.55 -20.91 10.77
CA CYS A 227 -5.87 -20.22 11.85
C CYS A 227 -6.74 -19.93 13.08
N ASP A 228 -8.00 -20.36 13.09
CA ASP A 228 -9.03 -20.09 14.10
C ASP A 228 -9.70 -18.71 14.05
N ASP A 229 -10.83 -18.60 14.75
CA ASP A 229 -11.71 -17.42 14.79
C ASP A 229 -11.07 -16.18 15.44
N THR A 230 -9.91 -16.33 16.10
CA THR A 230 -9.18 -15.22 16.74
C THR A 230 -8.15 -14.58 15.81
N PHE A 231 -7.88 -15.22 14.67
CA PHE A 231 -6.91 -14.72 13.71
C PHE A 231 -7.36 -13.41 13.07
N ILE A 232 -8.63 -13.31 12.69
CA ILE A 232 -9.21 -12.07 12.16
C ILE A 232 -9.81 -11.26 13.29
N ASP A 233 -9.38 -10.01 13.40
CA ASP A 233 -9.91 -9.11 14.43
C ASP A 233 -11.39 -8.85 14.13
N LYS A 234 -12.26 -9.20 15.09
CA LYS A 234 -13.68 -8.88 15.00
C LYS A 234 -13.81 -7.37 14.89
N GLN A 235 -14.18 -6.88 13.71
CA GLN A 235 -14.42 -5.45 13.53
C GLN A 235 -15.60 -5.06 14.41
N THR A 236 -15.33 -4.29 15.46
CA THR A 236 -16.35 -3.43 16.05
C THR A 236 -16.63 -2.35 15.01
N THR A 237 -17.77 -2.43 14.34
CA THR A 237 -18.29 -1.32 13.54
C THR A 237 -18.33 -0.10 14.45
N THR A 238 -17.40 0.83 14.26
CA THR A 238 -17.40 2.11 14.96
C THR A 238 -18.63 2.86 14.48
N SER A 239 -19.74 2.68 15.19
CA SER A 239 -20.95 3.45 15.00
C SER A 239 -20.56 4.90 15.30
N THR A 240 -20.64 5.75 14.29
CA THR A 240 -20.50 7.20 14.47
C THR A 240 -21.41 7.62 15.63
N PRO A 241 -20.89 8.29 16.68
CA PRO A 241 -21.76 8.80 17.72
C PRO A 241 -22.71 9.80 17.07
N SER A 242 -23.99 9.43 17.04
CA SER A 242 -25.07 10.31 16.60
C SER A 242 -25.07 11.51 17.54
N SER A 243 -24.60 12.67 17.06
CA SER A 243 -24.70 13.93 17.78
C SER A 243 -26.19 14.26 17.89
N THR A 244 -26.80 13.81 18.97
CA THR A 244 -28.11 14.28 19.41
C THR A 244 -27.93 15.74 19.77
N GLY A 245 -28.37 16.60 18.85
CA GLY A 245 -28.44 18.03 19.06
C GLY A 245 -29.23 18.33 20.32
N SER A 246 -28.55 18.82 21.34
CA SER A 246 -29.20 19.52 22.44
C SER A 246 -29.25 21.00 22.05
N ASN A 247 -30.42 21.42 21.60
CA ASN A 247 -30.80 22.84 21.62
C ASN A 247 -30.71 23.31 23.08
N ILE A 248 -29.86 24.31 23.33
CA ILE A 248 -30.01 25.21 24.47
C ILE A 248 -29.98 26.62 23.89
N ASP A 249 -31.19 27.11 23.61
CA ASP A 249 -31.46 28.54 23.62
C ASP A 249 -31.38 29.05 25.08
N ASP A 250 -30.96 30.31 25.18
CA ASP A 250 -31.26 31.27 26.25
C ASP A 250 -30.50 31.19 27.60
N LEU A 251 -29.55 32.11 27.80
CA LEU A 251 -29.78 33.27 28.68
C LEU A 251 -28.65 34.30 28.61
N ALA A 252 -29.07 35.57 28.56
CA ALA A 252 -28.29 36.79 28.50
C ALA A 252 -27.29 37.03 29.65
N ASN A 253 -26.16 37.68 29.35
CA ASN A 253 -25.80 38.96 30.01
C ASN A 253 -24.68 39.71 29.24
N PRO A 254 -24.77 41.05 29.05
CA PRO A 254 -23.73 41.88 28.45
C PRO A 254 -22.86 42.53 29.53
N LEU A 255 -21.54 42.71 29.30
CA LEU A 255 -20.74 43.81 29.89
C LEU A 255 -19.25 43.78 29.47
N PHE A 256 -18.72 44.98 29.16
CA PHE A 256 -17.31 45.38 28.84
C PHE A 256 -16.81 45.00 27.43
N ARG A 257 -16.66 45.88 26.43
CA ARG A 257 -16.25 47.31 26.28
C ARG A 257 -14.74 47.57 26.53
N GLY A 258 -14.01 47.79 25.42
CA GLY A 258 -12.68 48.43 25.31
C GLY A 258 -11.50 47.45 25.45
N VAL A 259 -10.36 47.55 24.76
CA VAL A 259 -9.62 48.73 24.29
C VAL A 259 -8.52 48.32 23.26
N SER A 260 -8.39 49.15 22.22
CA SER A 260 -7.20 49.62 21.45
C SER A 260 -6.19 48.68 20.80
N GLU A 261 -6.07 48.90 19.48
CA GLU A 261 -4.90 48.73 18.62
C GLU A 261 -3.67 49.51 19.11
N LYS A 262 -2.48 48.89 19.01
CA LYS A 262 -1.15 49.47 18.71
C LYS A 262 -0.35 48.31 18.09
N GLY A 263 0.33 48.37 16.94
CA GLY A 263 0.97 49.50 16.27
C GLY A 263 2.43 49.61 16.71
N CYS A 264 3.32 48.76 16.20
CA CYS A 264 4.78 48.90 16.34
C CYS A 264 5.50 48.59 15.01
N THR A 265 6.04 49.64 14.41
CA THR A 265 7.13 49.64 13.42
C THR A 265 8.44 50.00 14.15
N VAL A 266 9.53 49.36 13.75
CA VAL A 266 10.89 49.90 13.81
C VAL A 266 11.49 49.68 12.43
#